data_AF-A0A522MU21-F1
#
_entry.id   AF-A0A522MU21-F1
#
_cell.length_a   1.000
_cell.length_b   1.000
_cell.length_c   1.000
_cell.angle_alpha   90.00
_cell.angle_beta   90.00
_cell.angle_gamma   90.00
#
_symmetry.space_group_name_H-M   'P 1'
#
loop_
_entity.id
_entity.type
_entity.pdbx_description
1 polymer ?
#
loop_
_entity_poly.entity_id
_entity_poly.type
_entity_poly.pdbx_seq_one_letter_code
_entity_poly.pdbx_strand_id
1 'polypeptide(L)' 'MSEQRRIEFLIERDGLQQATDWVRRTMQIYRRAVLSKGHFAHSHPYRHRFIVSYLEFKRWLSVGSTTGPA' A
#
# COMPACT_ATOMS: atom_id res chain seq x y z
N MET A 1 -12.72 1.08 -3.70
CA MET A 1 -12.19 -0.17 -3.11
C MET A 1 -11.30 0.22 -1.94
N SER A 2 -11.41 -0.45 -0.80
CA SER A 2 -10.37 -0.40 0.24
C SER A 2 -9.14 -1.14 -0.26
N GLU A 3 -7.93 -0.69 0.09
CA GLU A 3 -6.71 -1.42 -0.28
C GLU A 3 -6.68 -2.83 0.35
N GLN A 4 -7.40 -3.05 1.45
CA GLN A 4 -7.53 -4.35 2.11
C GLN A 4 -8.07 -5.43 1.15
N ARG A 5 -9.17 -5.17 0.44
CA ARG A 5 -9.73 -6.11 -0.55
C ARG A 5 -8.78 -6.38 -1.71
N ARG A 6 -7.96 -5.38 -2.07
CA ARG A 6 -6.95 -5.53 -3.12
C ARG A 6 -5.81 -6.42 -2.66
N ILE A 7 -5.39 -6.30 -1.40
CA ILE A 7 -4.38 -7.15 -0.79
C ILE A 7 -4.89 -8.59 -0.72
N GLU A 8 -6.12 -8.82 -0.26
CA GLU A 8 -6.75 -10.15 -0.20
C GLU A 8 -6.76 -10.82 -1.58
N PHE A 9 -7.22 -10.11 -2.62
CA PHE A 9 -7.18 -10.60 -3.99
C PHE A 9 -5.76 -10.96 -4.47
N LEU A 10 -4.75 -10.15 -4.13
CA LEU A 10 -3.36 -10.43 -4.52
C LEU A 10 -2.79 -11.64 -3.78
N ILE A 11 -3.17 -11.84 -2.52
CA ILE A 11 -2.77 -13.03 -1.74
C ILE A 11 -3.39 -14.28 -2.38
N GLU A 12 -4.68 -14.24 -2.69
CA GLU A 12 -5.38 -15.37 -3.32
C GLU A 12 -4.78 -15.73 -4.70
N ARG A 13 -4.41 -14.71 -5.49
CA ARG A 13 -3.89 -14.89 -6.85
C ARG A 13 -2.43 -15.32 -6.87
N ASP A 14 -1.57 -14.64 -6.12
CA ASP A 14 -0.12 -14.73 -6.26
C ASP A 14 0.60 -15.27 -5.02
N GLY A 15 -0.08 -15.39 -3.89
CA GLY A 15 0.51 -15.76 -2.60
C GLY A 15 0.98 -14.58 -1.75
N LEU A 16 1.13 -14.84 -0.43
CA LEU A 16 1.44 -13.81 0.57
C LEU A 16 2.76 -13.08 0.29
N GLN A 17 3.80 -13.80 -0.14
CA GLN A 17 5.12 -13.20 -0.40
C GLN A 17 5.04 -12.22 -1.58
N GLN A 18 4.38 -12.62 -2.67
CA GLN A 18 4.22 -11.80 -3.87
C GLN A 18 3.35 -10.57 -3.59
N ALA A 19 2.27 -10.74 -2.81
CA ALA A 19 1.44 -9.64 -2.34
C ALA A 19 2.25 -8.67 -1.45
N THR A 20 3.10 -9.18 -0.56
CA THR A 20 3.98 -8.36 0.30
C THR A 20 4.95 -7.51 -0.51
N ASP A 21 5.61 -8.11 -1.52
CA ASP A 21 6.53 -7.38 -2.40
C ASP A 21 5.80 -6.33 -3.24
N TRP A 22 4.60 -6.66 -3.71
CA TRP A 22 3.73 -5.71 -4.40
C TRP A 22 3.36 -4.52 -3.51
N VAL A 23 2.93 -4.76 -2.26
CA VAL A 23 2.59 -3.70 -1.30
C VAL A 23 3.79 -2.79 -1.05
N ARG A 24 4.98 -3.35 -0.81
CA ARG A 24 6.22 -2.57 -0.59
C ARG A 24 6.55 -1.67 -1.79
N ARG A 25 6.47 -2.20 -3.01
CA ARG A 25 6.71 -1.42 -4.24
C ARG A 25 5.66 -0.32 -4.42
N THR A 26 4.38 -0.63 -4.22
CA THR A 26 3.28 0.34 -4.33
C THR A 26 3.42 1.49 -3.33
N MET A 27 3.80 1.19 -2.08
CA MET A 27 4.07 2.23 -1.08
C MET A 27 5.18 3.20 -1.51
N GLN A 28 6.25 2.69 -2.12
CA GLN A 28 7.33 3.55 -2.65
C GLN A 28 6.84 4.46 -3.77
N ILE A 29 6.02 3.94 -4.69
CA ILE A 29 5.41 4.71 -5.77
C ILE A 29 4.51 5.80 -5.21
N TYR A 30 3.63 5.46 -4.26
CA TYR A 30 2.69 6.42 -3.67
C TYR A 30 3.41 7.54 -2.94
N ARG A 31 4.45 7.22 -2.15
CA ARG A 31 5.29 8.22 -1.49
C ARG A 31 5.95 9.17 -2.51
N ARG A 32 6.54 8.64 -3.58
CA ARG A 32 7.17 9.46 -4.63
C ARG A 32 6.15 10.35 -5.34
N ALA A 33 4.99 9.80 -5.68
CA ALA A 33 3.91 10.52 -6.34
C ALA A 33 3.38 11.69 -5.50
N VAL A 34 3.23 11.51 -4.18
CA VAL A 34 2.78 12.58 -3.27
C VAL A 34 3.84 13.67 -3.07
N LEU A 35 5.12 13.31 -3.06
CA LEU A 35 6.22 14.25 -2.83
C LEU A 35 6.66 15.01 -4.09
N SER A 36 6.31 14.54 -5.28
CA SER A 36 6.67 15.18 -6.55
C SER A 36 5.75 16.34 -6.91
N LYS A 37 6.28 17.57 -6.89
CA LYS A 37 5.56 18.77 -7.34
C LYS A 37 5.34 18.68 -8.86
N GLY A 38 4.08 18.61 -9.29
CA GLY A 38 3.69 18.43 -10.69
C GLY A 38 2.98 17.09 -10.98
N HIS A 39 3.05 16.13 -10.05
CA HIS A 39 2.24 14.91 -10.14
C HIS A 39 0.83 15.18 -9.56
N PHE A 40 -0.23 14.65 -10.18
CA PHE A 40 -1.61 14.88 -9.71
C PHE A 40 -1.85 14.40 -8.27
N ALA A 41 -1.12 13.37 -7.82
CA ALA A 41 -1.17 12.90 -6.42
C ALA A 41 -0.59 13.92 -5.41
N HIS A 42 0.08 14.98 -5.85
CA HIS A 42 0.53 16.06 -4.99
C HIS A 42 -0.60 17.05 -4.66
N SER A 43 -1.64 17.13 -5.50
CA SER A 43 -2.75 18.07 -5.33
C SER A 43 -3.92 17.47 -4.54
N HIS A 44 -4.71 18.33 -3.91
CA HIS A 44 -5.98 17.94 -3.31
C HIS A 44 -7.00 17.61 -4.42
N PRO A 45 -7.91 16.62 -4.25
CA PRO A 45 -8.07 15.68 -3.13
C PRO A 45 -7.24 14.40 -3.24
N TYR A 46 -6.51 14.22 -4.34
CA TYR A 46 -5.78 12.98 -4.62
C TYR A 46 -4.68 12.70 -3.60
N ARG A 47 -3.98 13.74 -3.13
CA ARG A 47 -2.98 13.63 -2.07
C ARG A 47 -3.51 12.90 -0.84
N HIS A 48 -4.71 13.26 -0.38
CA HIS A 48 -5.33 12.63 0.77
C HIS A 48 -5.56 11.13 0.51
N ARG A 49 -6.12 10.78 -0.66
CA ARG A 49 -6.37 9.38 -1.03
C ARG A 49 -5.09 8.54 -1.07
N PHE A 50 -4.03 9.06 -1.69
CA PHE A 50 -2.73 8.36 -1.74
C PHE A 50 -2.13 8.16 -0.34
N ILE A 51 -2.24 9.15 0.55
CA ILE A 51 -1.77 9.04 1.93
C ILE A 51 -2.59 7.99 2.70
N VAL A 52 -3.92 8.00 2.58
CA VAL A 52 -4.78 7.01 3.23
C VAL A 52 -4.42 5.59 2.77
N SER A 53 -4.36 5.34 1.46
CA SER A 53 -3.95 4.02 0.94
C SER A 53 -2.54 3.62 1.41
N TYR A 54 -1.58 4.56 1.46
CA TYR A 54 -0.25 4.29 1.99
C TYR A 54 -0.29 3.85 3.47
N LEU A 55 -1.13 4.49 4.28
CA LEU A 55 -1.28 4.14 5.69
C LEU A 55 -2.00 2.79 5.88
N GLU A 56 -2.98 2.46 5.03
CA GLU A 56 -3.59 1.12 5.02
C GLU A 56 -2.53 0.03 4.75
N PHE A 57 -1.70 0.21 3.72
CA PHE A 57 -0.59 -0.69 3.43
C PHE A 57 0.42 -0.81 4.56
N LYS A 58 0.81 0.33 5.16
CA LYS A 58 1.73 0.35 6.30
C LYS A 58 1.17 -0.45 7.47
N ARG A 59 -0.12 -0.26 7.79
CA ARG A 59 -0.80 -0.99 8.86
C ARG A 59 -0.80 -2.50 8.58
N TRP A 60 -1.17 -2.90 7.37
CA TRP A 60 -1.20 -4.31 6.98
C TRP A 60 0.18 -4.98 7.13
N LEU A 61 1.26 -4.32 6.67
CA LEU A 61 2.63 -4.82 6.86
C LEU A 61 3.02 -4.94 8.34
N SER A 62 2.62 -3.97 9.17
CA SER A 62 2.89 -4.01 10.61
C SER A 62 2.15 -5.14 11.32
N VAL A 63 0.90 -5.44 10.93
CA VAL A 63 0.15 -6.57 11.51
C VAL A 63 0.75 -7.91 11.08
N GLY A 64 1.11 -8.07 9.80
CA GLY A 64 1.74 -9.30 9.30
C GLY A 64 3.13 -9.56 9.87
N SER A 65 3.83 -8.54 10.35
CA SER A 65 5.16 -8.68 10.99
C SER A 65 5.09 -9.22 12.41
N THR A 66 3.92 -9.19 13.05
CA THR A 66 3.71 -9.65 14.44
C THR A 66 3.28 -11.11 14.52
N THR A 67 2.91 -11.72 13.38
CA THR A 67 2.58 -13.14 13.27
C THR A 67 3.74 -13.89 12.59
N GLY A 68 4.94 -13.80 13.17
CA GLY A 68 5.98 -14.80 12.93
C GLY A 68 5.67 -16.05 13.77
N PRO A 69 5.87 -17.27 13.28
CA PRO A 69 5.65 -18.47 14.09
C PRO A 69 6.60 -18.44 15.28
N ALA A 70 6.03 -18.55 16.48
CA ALA A 70 6.76 -18.97 17.68
C ALA A 70 7.14 -20.45 17.57
#